data_AF-A0A6J4SJW9-F1
#
_entry.id   AF-A0A6J4SJW9-F1
#
_cell.length_a   1.000
_cell.length_b   1.000
_cell.length_c   1.000
_cell.angle_alpha   90.00
_cell.angle_beta   90.00
_cell.angle_gamma   90.00
#
_symmetry.space_group_name_H-M   'P 1'
#
loop_
_entity.id
_entity.type
_entity.pdbx_description
1 polymer ?
#
loop_
_entity_poly.entity_id
_entity_poly.type
_entity_poly.pdbx_seq_one_letter_code
_entity_poly.pdbx_strand_id
1 'polypeptide(L)' 'LSQCAFSSWADNEKNSTGRLADPRSFCIQKTLQDIAHGGDVDRNLMFAGHSAFRFKTDPFYSNGFVPTVKQLVERIRTGA' A
#
# COMPACT_ATOMS: atom_id res chain seq x y z
N LEU A 1 18.30 -3.78 -7.08
CA LEU A 1 16.84 -3.62 -7.15
C LEU A 1 16.42 -3.00 -8.49
N SER A 2 16.95 -3.50 -9.62
CA SER A 2 16.75 -2.91 -10.97
C SER A 2 15.79 -3.74 -11.84
N GLN A 3 15.04 -4.67 -11.25
CA GLN A 3 14.05 -5.48 -11.98
C GLN A 3 12.96 -5.97 -11.03
N CYS A 4 11.74 -6.09 -11.56
CA CYS A 4 10.55 -6.57 -10.86
C CYS A 4 9.97 -7.78 -11.59
N ALA A 5 10.03 -8.96 -10.96
CA ALA A 5 9.48 -10.19 -11.53
C ALA A 5 7.95 -10.16 -11.66
N PHE A 6 7.26 -9.39 -10.81
CA PHE A 6 5.78 -9.30 -10.84
C PHE A 6 5.27 -8.54 -12.05
N SER A 7 5.92 -7.44 -12.45
CA SER A 7 5.48 -6.61 -13.58
C SER A 7 6.24 -6.90 -14.87
N SER A 8 7.25 -7.79 -14.86
CA SER A 8 8.24 -7.96 -15.92
C SER A 8 9.08 -6.70 -16.22
N TRP A 9 8.93 -5.63 -15.42
CA TRP A 9 9.69 -4.40 -15.62
C TRP A 9 11.15 -4.57 -15.18
N ALA A 10 12.07 -3.96 -15.92
CA ALA A 10 13.47 -3.85 -15.54
C ALA A 10 14.05 -2.51 -15.95
N ASP A 11 14.98 -1.97 -15.17
CA ASP A 11 15.74 -0.77 -15.47
C ASP A 11 16.89 -1.12 -16.42
N ASN A 12 16.56 -1.27 -17.70
CA ASN A 12 17.47 -1.54 -18.81
C ASN A 12 16.93 -0.87 -20.09
N GLU A 13 17.70 -0.90 -21.18
CA GLU A 13 17.31 -0.28 -22.47
C GLU A 13 15.95 -0.75 -23.02
N LYS A 14 15.52 -1.96 -22.65
CA LYS A 14 14.27 -2.58 -23.11
C LYS A 14 13.10 -2.39 -22.14
N ASN A 15 13.34 -1.79 -20.97
CA ASN A 15 12.39 -1.68 -19.86
C ASN A 15 11.72 -3.02 -19.45
N SER A 16 12.39 -4.15 -19.71
CA SER A 16 11.79 -5.48 -19.57
C SER A 16 12.79 -6.54 -19.16
N THR A 17 12.30 -7.51 -18.38
CA THR A 17 13.03 -8.73 -18.01
C THR A 17 13.08 -9.78 -19.13
N GLY A 18 12.33 -9.59 -20.23
CA GLY A 18 12.19 -10.57 -21.32
C GLY A 18 11.33 -11.79 -20.97
N ARG A 19 10.72 -11.81 -19.78
CA ARG A 19 9.77 -12.85 -19.33
C ARG A 19 8.34 -12.30 -19.32
N LEU A 20 7.35 -13.19 -19.30
CA LEU A 20 5.97 -12.76 -19.02
C LEU A 20 5.84 -12.34 -17.55
N ALA A 21 4.95 -11.38 -17.29
CA ALA A 21 4.60 -10.98 -15.93
C ALA A 21 4.00 -12.18 -15.17
N ASP A 22 4.29 -12.24 -13.87
CA ASP A 22 3.71 -13.28 -13.02
C ASP A 22 2.19 -13.15 -12.99
N PRO A 23 1.40 -14.17 -13.37
CA PRO A 23 -0.05 -14.06 -13.41
C PRO A 23 -0.69 -13.77 -12.05
N ARG A 24 0.01 -14.04 -10.94
CA ARG A 24 -0.45 -13.69 -9.59
C ARG A 24 -0.50 -12.18 -9.36
N SER A 25 0.26 -11.39 -10.14
CA SER A 25 0.19 -9.92 -10.11
C SER A 25 -1.24 -9.42 -10.37
N PHE A 26 -1.99 -10.09 -11.26
CA PHE A 26 -3.38 -9.77 -11.53
C PHE A 26 -4.29 -10.03 -10.32
N CYS A 27 -4.17 -11.20 -9.69
CA CYS A 27 -4.96 -11.52 -8.49
C CYS A 27 -4.66 -10.54 -7.35
N ILE A 28 -3.39 -10.22 -7.12
CA ILE A 28 -2.95 -9.24 -6.12
C ILE A 28 -3.55 -7.86 -6.44
N GLN A 29 -3.38 -7.38 -7.67
CA GLN A 29 -3.92 -6.09 -8.11
C GLN A 29 -5.43 -6.02 -7.96
N LYS A 30 -6.16 -7.07 -8.35
CA LYS A 30 -7.62 -7.12 -8.24
C LYS A 30 -8.06 -7.00 -6.79
N THR A 31 -7.46 -7.77 -5.87
CA THR A 31 -7.84 -7.72 -4.45
C THR A 31 -7.49 -6.38 -3.80
N LEU A 32 -6.38 -5.75 -4.19
CA LEU A 32 -6.00 -4.40 -3.74
C LEU A 32 -6.97 -3.33 -4.26
N GLN A 33 -7.44 -3.46 -5.51
CA GLN A 33 -8.45 -2.57 -6.07
C GLN A 33 -9.80 -2.76 -5.40
N ASP A 34 -10.25 -4.00 -5.19
CA ASP A 34 -11.53 -4.29 -4.53
C ASP A 34 -11.57 -3.68 -3.13
N ILE A 35 -10.57 -3.95 -2.28
CA ILE A 35 -10.58 -3.43 -0.89
C ILE A 35 -10.50 -1.90 -0.84
N ALA A 36 -9.80 -1.26 -1.77
CA ALA A 36 -9.70 0.19 -1.84
C ALA A 36 -11.03 0.87 -2.22
N HIS A 37 -11.96 0.13 -2.84
CA HIS A 37 -13.26 0.63 -3.30
C HIS A 37 -14.43 0.02 -2.51
N GLY A 38 -14.20 -0.46 -1.29
CA GLY A 38 -15.25 -0.92 -0.37
C GLY A 38 -15.57 -2.41 -0.44
N GLY A 39 -14.72 -3.22 -1.08
CA GLY A 39 -14.79 -4.67 -1.02
C GLY A 39 -14.58 -5.22 0.40
N ASP A 40 -15.01 -6.46 0.60
CA ASP A 40 -14.93 -7.16 1.90
C ASP A 40 -13.48 -7.30 2.40
N VAL A 41 -13.21 -6.80 3.61
CA VAL A 41 -11.87 -6.78 4.23
C VAL A 41 -11.36 -8.18 4.57
N ASP A 42 -12.26 -9.13 4.86
CA ASP A 42 -11.87 -10.50 5.25
C ASP A 42 -11.54 -11.38 4.03
N ARG A 43 -11.87 -10.90 2.82
CA ARG A 43 -11.70 -11.63 1.56
C ARG A 43 -10.70 -11.00 0.60
N ASN A 44 -10.06 -9.91 0.99
CA ASN A 44 -9.12 -9.16 0.16
C ASN A 44 -7.77 -8.93 0.83
N LEU A 45 -6.78 -8.58 0.03
CA LEU A 45 -5.42 -8.25 0.45
C LEU A 45 -5.30 -6.74 0.63
N MET A 46 -4.72 -6.29 1.74
CA MET A 46 -4.33 -4.89 1.97
C MET A 46 -2.83 -4.80 2.25
N PHE A 47 -2.17 -3.77 1.71
CA PHE A 47 -0.81 -3.44 2.13
C PHE A 47 -0.81 -2.44 3.28
N ALA A 48 -0.02 -2.75 4.30
CA ALA A 48 0.18 -1.90 5.45
C ALA A 48 1.66 -1.98 5.90
N GLY A 49 2.18 -0.86 6.40
CA GLY A 49 3.51 -0.84 7.01
C GLY A 49 3.53 -1.57 8.35
N HIS A 50 4.72 -1.99 8.80
CA HIS A 50 4.90 -2.72 10.07
C HIS A 50 4.25 -2.01 11.27
N SER A 51 4.27 -0.68 11.29
CA SER A 51 3.72 0.15 12.37
C SER A 51 2.21 0.37 12.32
N ALA A 52 1.47 -0.18 11.35
CA ALA A 52 0.05 0.14 11.16
C ALA A 52 -0.82 -0.18 12.39
N PHE A 53 -0.48 -1.22 13.15
CA PHE A 53 -1.19 -1.57 14.38
C PHE A 53 -1.14 -0.48 15.46
N ARG A 54 -0.15 0.43 15.40
CA ARG A 54 0.04 1.50 16.38
C ARG A 54 -1.07 2.56 16.30
N PHE A 55 -1.76 2.70 15.17
CA PHE A 55 -2.88 3.62 15.03
C PHE A 55 -4.03 3.32 15.99
N LYS A 56 -4.21 2.05 16.41
CA LYS A 56 -5.23 1.68 17.39
C LYS A 56 -5.01 2.33 18.76
N THR A 57 -3.75 2.56 19.13
CA THR A 57 -3.36 3.08 20.45
C THR A 57 -2.93 4.55 20.41
N ASP A 58 -2.80 5.13 19.23
CA ASP A 58 -2.38 6.51 19.06
C ASP A 58 -3.53 7.46 19.42
N PRO A 59 -3.37 8.33 20.44
CA PRO A 59 -4.40 9.28 20.83
C PRO A 59 -4.85 10.20 19.69
N PHE A 60 -3.98 10.45 18.71
CA PHE A 60 -4.31 11.27 17.55
C PHE A 60 -5.43 10.68 16.71
N TYR A 61 -5.59 9.35 16.67
CA TYR A 61 -6.62 8.64 15.90
C TYR A 61 -7.85 8.26 16.77
N SER A 62 -7.99 8.83 17.97
CA SER A 62 -9.08 8.52 18.90
C SER A 62 -10.46 8.93 18.36
N ASN A 63 -11.51 8.29 18.87
CA ASN A 63 -12.91 8.61 18.53
C ASN A 63 -13.22 8.53 17.02
N GLY A 64 -12.49 7.68 16.29
CA GLY A 64 -12.67 7.53 14.84
C GLY A 64 -12.14 8.71 14.02
N PHE A 65 -11.33 9.59 14.62
CA PHE A 65 -10.73 10.70 13.89
C PHE A 65 -9.67 10.19 12.90
N VAL A 66 -9.86 10.56 11.62
CA VAL A 66 -8.87 10.36 10.56
C VAL A 66 -8.36 11.73 10.13
N PRO A 67 -7.06 12.06 10.32
CA PRO A 67 -6.53 13.37 10.01
C PRO A 67 -6.54 13.63 8.50
N THR A 68 -6.76 14.90 8.13
CA THR A 68 -6.42 15.37 6.78
C THR A 68 -4.91 15.27 6.55
N VAL A 69 -4.49 15.24 5.28
CA VAL A 69 -3.06 15.25 4.92
C VAL A 69 -2.32 16.43 5.58
N LYS A 70 -2.94 17.61 5.63
CA LYS A 70 -2.36 18.80 6.30
C LYS A 70 -2.16 18.57 7.79
N GLN A 71 -3.16 18.06 8.51
CA GLN A 71 -3.06 17.78 9.95
C GLN A 71 -1.98 16.73 10.26
N LEU A 72 -1.89 15.69 9.41
CA LEU A 72 -0.85 14.67 9.54
C LEU A 72 0.55 15.25 9.37
N VAL A 73 0.78 16.03 8.31
CA VAL A 73 2.09 16.66 8.06
C VAL A 73 2.47 17.63 9.17
N GLU A 74 1.53 18.45 9.66
CA GLU A 74 1.77 19.35 10.79
C GLU A 74 2.15 18.58 12.07
N ARG A 75 1.52 17.44 12.34
CA ARG A 75 1.90 16.59 13.48
C ARG A 75 3.28 15.96 13.33
N ILE A 76 3.61 15.45 12.14
CA ILE A 76 4.95 14.90 11.87
C ILE A 76 6.02 15.97 12.15
N ARG A 77 5.75 17.24 11.81
CA ARG A 77 6.68 18.36 12.06
C ARG A 77 6.94 18.60 13.55
N THR A 78 6.01 18.25 14.45
CA THR A 78 6.22 18.41 15.89
C THR A 78 7.02 17.26 16.52
N GLY A 79 7.24 16.16 15.78
CA GLY A 79 7.94 14.97 16.28
C GLY A 79 7.18 14.16 17.32
N ALA A 80 5.85 14.35 17.42
CA ALA A 80 4.97 13.76 18.42
C ALA A 80 4.01 12.71 17.85
#